data_AF-A0A7C7W1K6-F1
#
_entry.id   AF-A0A7C7W1K6-F1
#
_cell.length_a   1.000
_cell.length_b   1.000
_cell.length_c   1.000
_cell.angle_alpha   90.00
_cell.angle_beta   90.00
_cell.angle_gamma   90.00
#
_symmetry.space_group_name_H-M   'P 1'
#
loop_
_entity.id
_entity.type
_entity.pdbx_description
1 polymer ?
#
loop_
_entity_poly.entity_id
_entity_poly.type
_entity_poly.pdbx_seq_one_letter_code
_entity_poly.pdbx_strand_id
1 'polypeptide(L)'
;MESLKENIDLTSRIQQVSATTVDELEGPITILDIRTKNEWESSHIEGSVNIPLNNLVDQISEVPESGHVIVHCQGGYRSMIAVSLLEKEGR
;
A
#
# COMPACT_ATOMS: atom_id res chain seq x y z
N MET A 1 -14.39 9.18 -23.68
CA MET A 1 -13.98 9.97 -22.49
C MET A 1 -15.17 10.49 -21.69
N GLU A 2 -16.29 10.86 -22.31
CA GLU A 2 -17.51 11.27 -21.58
C GLU A 2 -18.07 10.18 -20.65
N SER A 3 -18.07 8.92 -21.08
CA SER A 3 -18.55 7.77 -20.28
C SER A 3 -17.74 7.47 -19.00
N LEU A 4 -16.50 7.99 -18.92
CA LEU A 4 -15.64 7.83 -17.75
C LEU A 4 -15.84 8.96 -16.74
N LYS A 5 -16.49 10.08 -17.13
CA LYS A 5 -16.81 11.17 -16.20
C LYS A 5 -17.85 10.76 -15.16
N GLU A 6 -18.75 9.85 -15.53
CA GLU A 6 -19.78 9.30 -14.63
C GLU A 6 -19.28 8.13 -13.77
N ASN A 7 -18.06 7.64 -14.01
CA ASN A 7 -17.44 6.53 -13.29
C ASN A 7 -15.99 6.88 -12.93
N ILE A 8 -15.79 8.03 -12.29
CA ILE A 8 -14.46 8.58 -11.98
C ILE A 8 -13.62 7.61 -11.13
N ASP A 9 -14.32 6.83 -10.31
CA ASP A 9 -13.88 5.72 -9.46
C ASP A 9 -13.29 4.54 -10.25
N LEU A 10 -13.70 4.32 -11.50
CA LEU A 10 -13.04 3.35 -12.41
C LEU A 10 -11.72 3.87 -12.99
N THR A 11 -11.38 5.12 -12.72
CA THR A 11 -10.16 5.79 -13.20
C THR A 11 -9.33 6.39 -12.07
N SER A 12 -9.57 5.96 -10.82
CA SER A 12 -8.80 6.43 -9.68
C SER A 12 -7.31 6.18 -9.92
N ARG A 13 -6.48 7.15 -9.51
CA ARG A 13 -5.03 7.05 -9.64
C ARG A 13 -4.45 6.77 -8.28
N ILE A 14 -3.82 5.61 -8.16
CA ILE A 14 -2.98 5.30 -7.01
C ILE A 14 -1.80 6.27 -6.99
N GLN A 15 -1.63 6.97 -5.88
CA GLN A 15 -0.47 7.84 -5.67
C GLN A 15 0.79 6.97 -5.54
N GLN A 16 1.76 7.20 -6.42
CA GLN A 16 3.08 6.59 -6.32
C GLN A 16 4.04 7.57 -5.64
N VAL A 17 4.78 7.09 -4.65
CA VAL A 17 5.82 7.85 -3.94
C VAL A 17 7.16 7.19 -4.23
N SER A 18 8.20 7.99 -4.44
CA SER A 18 9.56 7.48 -4.60
C SER A 18 10.20 7.24 -3.24
N ALA A 19 11.10 6.27 -3.13
CA ALA A 19 11.75 5.96 -1.86
C ALA A 19 12.48 7.18 -1.24
N THR A 20 13.00 8.08 -2.08
CA THR A 20 13.75 9.27 -1.63
C THR A 20 12.86 10.40 -1.12
N THR A 21 11.55 10.35 -1.36
CA THR A 21 10.61 11.41 -0.98
C THR A 21 9.67 10.98 0.14
N VAL A 22 9.81 9.76 0.67
CA VAL A 22 8.94 9.28 1.78
C VAL A 22 9.14 10.13 3.03
N ASP A 23 10.38 10.54 3.31
CA ASP A 23 10.71 11.35 4.49
C ASP A 23 10.19 12.81 4.41
N GLU A 24 9.70 13.23 3.24
CA GLU A 24 9.09 14.55 3.03
C GLU A 24 7.63 14.58 3.46
N LEU A 25 7.02 13.43 3.74
CA LEU A 25 5.62 13.34 4.18
C LEU A 25 5.48 13.81 5.63
N GLU A 26 4.47 14.63 5.89
CA GLU A 26 4.16 15.09 7.25
C GLU A 26 3.28 14.08 7.99
N GLY A 27 3.59 13.85 9.27
CA GLY A 27 2.79 12.98 10.14
C GLY A 27 3.33 11.55 10.26
N PRO A 28 2.61 10.66 10.95
CA PRO A 28 3.07 9.29 11.16
C PRO A 28 3.05 8.49 9.85
N ILE A 29 4.14 7.78 9.58
CA ILE A 29 4.32 6.94 8.40
C ILE A 29 4.44 5.49 8.83
N THR A 30 3.69 4.61 8.17
CA THR A 30 3.82 3.16 8.29
C THR A 30 4.20 2.59 6.93
N ILE A 31 5.31 1.85 6.88
CA ILE A 31 5.70 1.10 5.67
C ILE A 31 5.10 -0.29 5.77
N LEU A 32 4.19 -0.61 4.87
CA LEU A 32 3.53 -1.90 4.76
C LEU A 32 4.21 -2.74 3.67
N ASP A 33 4.97 -3.76 4.08
CA ASP A 33 5.60 -4.71 3.16
C ASP A 33 4.64 -5.87 2.87
N ILE A 34 4.14 -5.94 1.64
CA ILE A 34 3.18 -6.96 1.22
C ILE A 34 3.84 -8.19 0.57
N ARG A 35 5.17 -8.29 0.63
CA ARG A 35 5.91 -9.46 0.16
C ARG A 35 5.67 -10.66 1.08
N THR A 36 6.09 -11.83 0.63
CA THR A 36 6.03 -13.04 1.47
C THR A 36 6.91 -12.88 2.70
N LYS A 37 6.55 -13.60 3.77
CA LYS A 37 7.33 -13.60 5.03
C LYS A 37 8.80 -13.95 4.79
N ASN A 38 9.09 -14.94 3.94
CA ASN A 38 10.47 -15.32 3.62
C ASN A 38 11.26 -14.21 2.92
N GLU A 39 10.63 -13.45 2.01
CA GLU A 39 11.26 -12.28 1.37
C GLU A 39 11.60 -11.19 2.40
N TRP A 40 10.67 -10.93 3.33
CA TRP A 40 10.83 -9.94 4.40
C TRP A 40 11.90 -10.36 5.43
N GLU A 41 11.88 -11.62 5.86
CA GLU A 41 12.88 -12.18 6.79
C GLU A 41 14.29 -12.19 6.19
N SER A 42 14.41 -12.39 4.87
CA SER A 42 15.70 -12.34 4.18
C SER A 42 16.27 -10.92 4.16
N SER A 43 15.42 -9.91 3.97
CA SER A 43 15.76 -8.48 4.07
C SER A 43 14.49 -7.63 3.99
N HIS A 44 14.45 -6.55 4.77
CA HIS A 44 13.33 -5.61 4.76
C HIS A 44 13.78 -4.20 5.15
N ILE A 45 12.85 -3.26 4.95
CA ILE A 45 13.01 -1.87 5.43
C ILE A 45 12.80 -1.90 6.94
N GLU A 46 13.76 -1.35 7.70
CA GLU A 46 13.67 -1.29 9.15
C GLU A 46 12.37 -0.60 9.60
N GLY A 47 11.69 -1.18 10.58
CA GLY A 47 10.40 -0.68 11.08
C GLY A 47 9.19 -0.97 10.18
N SER A 48 9.36 -1.65 9.04
CA SER A 48 8.22 -2.07 8.21
C SER A 48 7.39 -3.15 8.88
N VAL A 49 6.07 -3.10 8.66
CA VAL A 49 5.11 -4.12 9.05
C VAL A 49 4.91 -5.07 7.86
N ASN A 50 5.05 -6.38 8.07
CA ASN A 50 4.81 -7.37 7.03
C ASN A 50 3.40 -7.96 7.12
N ILE A 51 2.58 -7.68 6.11
CA ILE A 51 1.30 -8.36 5.89
C ILE A 51 1.31 -8.85 4.44
N PRO A 52 1.64 -10.14 4.19
CA PRO A 52 1.69 -10.67 2.83
C PRO A 52 0.38 -10.42 2.06
N LEU A 53 0.48 -10.08 0.77
CA LEU A 53 -0.68 -9.73 -0.06
C LEU A 53 -1.83 -10.75 0.03
N ASN A 54 -1.51 -12.04 0.10
CA ASN A 54 -2.50 -13.11 0.20
C ASN A 54 -3.24 -13.17 1.54
N ASN A 55 -2.74 -12.48 2.57
CA ASN A 55 -3.34 -12.36 3.89
C ASN A 55 -3.95 -10.97 4.15
N LEU A 56 -3.73 -10.01 3.24
CA LEU A 56 -4.03 -8.59 3.47
C LEU A 56 -5.50 -8.33 3.81
N VAL A 57 -6.42 -8.98 3.10
CA VAL A 57 -7.87 -8.82 3.34
C VAL A 57 -8.27 -9.35 4.72
N ASP A 58 -7.73 -10.51 5.10
CA ASP A 58 -8.03 -11.15 6.39
C ASP A 58 -7.43 -10.39 7.57
N GLN A 59 -6.35 -9.64 7.34
CA GLN A 59 -5.58 -8.90 8.36
C GLN A 59 -5.72 -7.38 8.23
N ILE A 60 -6.75 -6.89 7.51
CA ILE A 60 -6.87 -5.46 7.20
C ILE A 60 -7.04 -4.58 8.44
N SER A 61 -7.54 -5.14 9.54
CA SER A 61 -7.64 -4.46 10.83
C SER A 61 -6.29 -4.10 11.45
N GLU A 62 -5.20 -4.75 11.02
CA GLU A 62 -3.84 -4.45 11.46
C GLU A 62 -3.23 -3.26 10.70
N VAL A 63 -3.84 -2.85 9.59
CA VAL A 63 -3.41 -1.67 8.82
C VAL A 63 -3.88 -0.41 9.55
N PRO A 64 -2.98 0.54 9.87
CA PRO A 64 -3.34 1.78 10.54
C PRO A 64 -4.40 2.57 9.78
N GLU A 65 -5.41 3.08 10.50
CA GLU A 65 -6.49 3.91 9.94
C GLU A 65 -6.12 5.40 9.85
N SER A 66 -4.99 5.80 10.43
CA SER A 66 -4.54 7.19 10.49
C SER A 66 -3.08 7.32 10.13
N GLY A 67 -2.73 8.42 9.45
CA GLY A 67 -1.37 8.65 8.95
C GLY A 67 -1.17 8.12 7.53
N HIS A 68 0.08 8.13 7.07
CA HIS A 68 0.44 7.65 5.75
C HIS A 68 0.78 6.15 5.80
N VAL A 69 0.03 5.34 5.04
CA VAL A 69 0.38 3.93 4.78
C VAL A 69 1.08 3.84 3.44
N ILE A 70 2.38 3.55 3.46
CA ILE A 70 3.21 3.38 2.25
C ILE A 70 3.34 1.89 1.97
N VAL A 71 2.67 1.44 0.91
CA VAL A 71 2.66 0.02 0.53
C VAL A 71 3.80 -0.27 -0.43
N HIS A 72 4.68 -1.20 -0.05
CA HIS A 72 5.85 -1.56 -0.84
C HIS A 72 5.90 -3.05 -1.16
N CYS A 73 6.50 -3.36 -2.30
CA CYS A 73 6.87 -4.72 -2.68
C CYS A 73 8.16 -4.68 -3.51
N GLN A 74 8.59 -5.82 -4.05
CA GLN A 74 9.85 -5.88 -4.80
C GLN A 74 9.87 -5.00 -6.06
N GLY A 75 8.74 -4.83 -6.76
CA GLY A 75 8.71 -4.21 -8.10
C GLY A 75 7.43 -3.44 -8.43
N GLY A 76 6.68 -2.99 -7.44
CA GLY A 76 5.47 -2.18 -7.62
C GLY A 76 4.18 -2.93 -7.98
N TYR A 77 4.23 -4.06 -8.68
CA TYR A 77 3.01 -4.76 -9.14
C TYR A 77 2.10 -5.21 -7.99
N ARG A 78 2.66 -5.91 -6.99
CA ARG A 78 1.88 -6.42 -5.86
C ARG A 78 1.38 -5.28 -4.95
N SER A 79 2.14 -4.19 -4.83
CA SER A 79 1.72 -3.03 -4.04
C SER A 79 0.59 -2.26 -4.71
N MET A 80 0.54 -2.17 -6.05
CA MET A 80 -0.64 -1.61 -6.74
C MET A 80 -1.92 -2.41 -6.45
N ILE A 81 -1.85 -3.74 -6.46
CA ILE A 81 -2.99 -4.60 -6.11
C ILE A 81 -3.39 -4.36 -4.65
N ALA A 82 -2.43 -4.35 -3.74
CA ALA A 82 -2.68 -4.12 -2.32
C ALA A 82 -3.37 -2.77 -2.07
N VAL A 83 -2.88 -1.68 -2.69
CA VAL A 83 -3.52 -0.35 -2.53
C VAL A 83 -4.95 -0.37 -3.06
N SER A 84 -5.22 -0.99 -4.21
CA SER A 84 -6.59 -1.11 -4.72
C SER A 84 -7.51 -1.89 -3.77
N LEU A 85 -7.01 -2.91 -3.09
CA LEU A 85 -7.76 -3.63 -2.06
C LEU A 85 -8.01 -2.76 -0.82
N LEU A 86 -7.01 -2.02 -0.38
CA LEU A 86 -7.12 -1.10 0.76
C LEU A 86 -8.16 0.00 0.49
N GLU A 87 -8.08 0.67 -0.66
CA GLU A 87 -9.05 1.71 -1.07
C GLU A 87 -10.48 1.15 -1.10
N LYS A 88 -10.66 -0.07 -1.61
CA LYS A 88 -11.97 -0.74 -1.66
C LYS A 88 -12.55 -0.98 -0.27
N GLU A 89 -11.71 -1.26 0.72
CA GLU A 89 -12.10 -1.48 2.12
C GLU A 89 -12.11 -0.18 2.94
N GLY A 90 -11.98 0.98 2.27
CA GLY A 90 -12.03 2.30 2.89
C GLY A 90 -10.80 2.66 3.73
N ARG A 91 -9.64 2.08 3.38
CA ARG A 91 -8.34 2.41 3.95
C ARG A 91 -7.61 3.45 3.11
#